data_AF-A0A163KI94-F1
#
_entry.id   AF-A0A163KI94-F1
#
_cell.length_a   1.000
_cell.length_b   1.000
_cell.length_c   1.000
_cell.angle_alpha   90.00
_cell.angle_beta   90.00
_cell.angle_gamma   90.00
#
_symmetry.space_group_name_H-M   'P 1'
#
loop_
_entity.id
_entity.type
_entity.pdbx_description
1 polymer ?
#
loop_
_entity_poly.entity_id
_entity_poly.type
_entity_poly.pdbx_seq_one_letter_code
_entity_poly.pdbx_strand_id
1 'polypeptide(L)'
;MLCNIKVTKGSHPVELTYDGDGLRIDGDFNAHKKAKLQRVCGCIPLPPPKNLFDPTLLPIGNTHLLQVFFDNTTHTIHIHALIPTSPDQDQSPLELYQFRYTVAIGQEQACGDFCTEVMGGAYQGTAMKKRLKVLVNPCGGQGKAKQIFETKVQPLFEVAKCTVDVQYTEYQGHAIQIAQDLDLEAYDTIVTVSGDGVIHEVINGLLQRSSGGLLPIGVIPGGTGNALSICLLGEQAGFDPMAAALQIIKGRPLALDLCSVTFDDHRYFSFLSQNYGITSYADLGTENMR
;
A
#
# COMPACT_ATOMS: atom_id res chain seq x y z
N MET A 1 1.85 0.83 26.89
CA MET A 1 2.86 0.29 27.83
C MET A 1 4.19 0.78 27.30
N LEU A 2 5.03 1.43 28.12
CA LEU A 2 6.29 1.99 27.62
C LEU A 2 7.37 0.90 27.62
N CYS A 3 7.91 0.57 26.45
CA CYS A 3 9.07 -0.31 26.33
C CYS A 3 10.17 0.37 25.51
N ASN A 4 11.44 0.07 25.83
CA ASN A 4 12.57 0.60 25.11
C ASN A 4 13.67 -0.46 24.94
N ILE A 5 14.53 -0.23 23.95
CA ILE A 5 15.73 -1.02 23.75
C ILE A 5 16.86 -0.14 23.23
N LYS A 6 18.06 -0.36 23.77
CA LYS A 6 19.29 0.30 23.34
C LYS A 6 19.95 -0.53 22.25
N VAL A 7 20.24 0.10 21.13
CA VAL A 7 20.83 -0.51 19.94
C VAL A 7 21.94 0.40 19.40
N THR A 8 22.63 -0.03 18.35
CA THR A 8 23.67 0.81 17.73
C THR A 8 23.55 0.89 16.21
N LYS A 9 23.98 2.01 15.65
CA LYS A 9 24.22 2.17 14.20
C LYS A 9 25.72 2.33 13.97
N GLY A 10 26.39 1.23 13.65
CA GLY A 10 27.85 1.18 13.73
C GLY A 10 28.31 1.35 15.18
N SER A 11 29.10 2.39 15.46
CA SER A 11 29.55 2.74 16.81
C SER A 11 28.63 3.70 17.57
N HIS A 12 27.60 4.25 16.92
CA HIS A 12 26.74 5.27 17.52
C HIS A 12 25.59 4.61 18.30
N PRO A 13 25.35 5.00 19.57
CA PRO A 13 24.21 4.51 20.34
C PRO A 13 22.90 5.12 19.80
N VAL A 14 21.88 4.28 19.72
CA VAL A 14 20.51 4.64 19.33
C VAL A 14 19.55 4.02 20.34
N GLU A 15 18.52 4.74 20.73
CA GLU A 15 17.47 4.24 21.62
C GLU A 15 16.15 4.16 20.87
N LEU A 16 15.54 2.97 20.89
CA LEU A 16 14.23 2.72 20.32
C LEU A 16 13.23 2.69 21.46
N THR A 17 12.22 3.55 21.41
CA THR A 17 11.19 3.65 22.46
C THR A 17 9.81 3.50 21.83
N TYR A 18 8.99 2.61 22.39
CA TYR A 18 7.60 2.41 21.99
C TYR A 18 6.68 2.74 23.17
N ASP A 19 5.73 3.65 22.97
CA ASP A 19 4.82 4.14 24.03
C ASP A 19 3.41 3.53 23.96
N GLY A 20 3.08 2.87 22.84
CA GLY A 20 1.76 2.31 22.53
C GLY A 20 1.08 3.00 21.35
N ASP A 21 1.44 4.25 21.05
CA ASP A 21 0.88 5.02 19.93
C ASP A 21 1.85 5.03 18.73
N GLY A 22 3.15 4.97 19.00
CA GLY A 22 4.17 4.93 17.95
C GLY A 22 5.57 4.57 18.44
N LEU A 23 6.48 4.43 17.49
CA LEU A 23 7.88 4.11 17.70
C LEU A 23 8.75 5.36 17.51
N ARG A 24 9.51 5.70 18.54
CA ARG A 24 10.51 6.77 18.52
C ARG A 24 11.91 6.20 18.37
N ILE A 25 12.73 6.86 17.53
CA ILE A 25 14.11 6.50 17.25
C ILE A 25 14.99 7.69 17.65
N ASP A 26 15.62 7.64 18.82
CA ASP A 26 16.49 8.71 19.30
C ASP A 26 17.97 8.38 19.04
N GLY A 27 18.71 9.35 18.49
CA GLY A 27 20.16 9.26 18.27
C GLY A 27 20.60 8.87 16.85
N ASP A 28 19.68 8.63 15.91
CA ASP A 28 20.01 8.35 14.50
C ASP A 28 19.88 9.59 13.60
N PHE A 29 20.79 10.56 13.79
CA PHE A 29 20.83 11.84 13.05
C PHE A 29 21.19 11.75 11.55
N ASN A 30 21.30 10.54 10.99
CA ASN A 30 21.68 10.28 9.60
C ASN A 30 20.84 9.13 9.01
N ALA A 31 19.55 9.06 9.31
CA ALA A 31 18.66 8.12 8.66
C ALA A 31 18.45 8.50 7.18
N HIS A 32 19.40 8.12 6.33
CA HIS A 32 19.30 8.36 4.91
C HIS A 32 18.39 7.33 4.24
N LYS A 33 17.55 7.84 3.35
CA LYS A 33 16.87 7.06 2.32
C LYS A 33 17.90 6.17 1.61
N LYS A 34 17.59 4.88 1.42
CA LYS A 34 18.37 4.03 0.51
C LYS A 34 18.38 4.74 -0.85
N ALA A 35 19.54 5.24 -1.28
CA ALA A 35 19.65 5.86 -2.59
C ALA A 35 19.15 4.85 -3.62
N LYS A 36 18.11 5.20 -4.39
CA LYS A 36 17.81 4.49 -5.63
C LYS A 36 19.11 4.53 -6.42
N LEU A 37 19.70 3.38 -6.71
CA LEU A 37 20.65 3.25 -7.81
C LEU A 37 19.87 3.63 -9.07
N GLN A 38 19.83 4.92 -9.40
CA GLN A 38 19.43 5.40 -10.71
C GLN A 38 20.51 4.91 -11.69
N ARG A 39 20.36 3.68 -12.19
CA ARG A 39 21.01 3.29 -13.43
C ARG A 39 20.27 4.00 -14.56
N VAL A 40 20.62 5.26 -14.77
CA VAL A 40 20.36 5.93 -16.05
C VAL A 40 21.66 5.85 -16.84
N CYS A 41 21.55 5.25 -18.03
CA CYS A 41 22.60 5.17 -19.01
C CYS A 41 23.24 6.56 -19.22
N GLY A 42 24.54 6.68 -18.98
CA GLY A 42 25.40 7.64 -19.68
C GLY A 42 25.51 9.10 -19.20
N CYS A 43 24.98 9.53 -18.05
CA CYS A 43 25.20 10.91 -17.56
C CYS A 43 25.27 11.01 -16.03
N ILE A 44 26.24 11.80 -15.56
CA ILE A 44 26.63 12.25 -14.21
C ILE A 44 25.60 11.96 -13.09
N PRO A 45 26.00 11.31 -11.97
CA PRO A 45 25.11 11.12 -10.82
C PRO A 45 24.63 12.48 -10.28
N LEU A 46 23.30 12.66 -10.27
CA LEU A 46 22.68 13.83 -9.64
C LEU A 46 22.97 13.79 -8.14
N PRO A 47 23.42 14.91 -7.52
CA PRO A 47 23.57 14.97 -6.08
C PRO A 47 22.21 14.74 -5.40
N PRO A 48 22.17 14.07 -4.23
CA PRO A 48 20.93 13.89 -3.49
C PRO A 48 20.31 15.27 -3.15
N PRO A 49 18.97 15.38 -3.07
CA PRO A 49 18.31 16.63 -2.75
C PRO A 49 18.85 17.19 -1.42
N LYS A 50 19.19 18.49 -1.40
CA LYS A 50 19.87 19.14 -0.28
C LYS A 50 19.03 19.31 1.00
N ASN A 51 17.73 18.98 0.97
CA ASN A 51 16.80 19.14 2.09
C ASN A 51 15.98 17.85 2.29
N LEU A 52 16.62 16.71 2.60
CA LEU A 52 15.87 15.53 3.06
C LEU A 52 15.49 15.74 4.53
N PHE A 53 14.19 15.74 4.84
CA PHE A 53 13.70 15.61 6.21
C PHE A 53 14.30 14.36 6.86
N ASP A 54 14.83 14.49 8.08
CA ASP A 54 15.30 13.33 8.83
C ASP A 54 14.09 12.59 9.39
N PRO A 55 13.83 11.35 8.92
CA PRO A 55 12.63 10.60 9.28
C PRO A 55 12.59 10.17 10.77
N THR A 56 13.68 10.35 11.52
CA THR A 56 13.76 9.96 12.94
C THR A 56 13.38 11.08 13.90
N LEU A 57 13.21 12.32 13.41
CA LEU A 57 12.88 13.48 14.25
C LEU A 57 11.49 13.40 14.88
N LEU A 58 10.57 12.66 14.27
CA LEU A 58 9.20 12.49 14.74
C LEU A 58 8.92 11.01 15.05
N PRO A 59 8.08 10.72 16.06
CA PRO A 59 7.61 9.36 16.29
C PRO A 59 6.89 8.79 15.06
N ILE A 60 7.18 7.53 14.74
CA ILE A 60 6.51 6.79 13.67
C ILE A 60 5.25 6.16 14.27
N GLY A 61 4.08 6.69 13.91
CA GLY A 61 2.80 6.16 14.40
C GLY A 61 2.52 4.72 13.98
N ASN A 62 1.74 3.99 14.78
CA ASN A 62 1.35 2.59 14.54
C ASN A 62 0.83 2.29 13.12
N THR A 63 0.08 3.23 12.55
CA THR A 63 -0.49 3.12 11.20
C THR A 63 0.58 3.07 10.11
N HIS A 64 1.75 3.65 10.35
CA HIS A 64 2.86 3.78 9.40
C HIS A 64 3.91 2.67 9.55
N LEU A 65 3.89 1.94 10.68
CA LEU A 65 4.75 0.79 10.92
C LEU A 65 4.24 -0.43 10.15
N LEU A 66 5.04 -0.89 9.19
CA LEU A 66 4.71 -2.06 8.36
C LEU A 66 5.28 -3.34 8.96
N GLN A 67 6.53 -3.31 9.41
CA GLN A 67 7.20 -4.49 9.95
C GLN A 67 8.36 -4.11 10.86
N VAL A 68 8.45 -4.75 12.03
CA VAL A 68 9.54 -4.64 12.98
C VAL A 68 9.93 -6.05 13.41
N PHE A 69 11.18 -6.44 13.16
CA PHE A 69 11.64 -7.78 13.49
C PHE A 69 13.12 -7.80 13.85
N PHE A 70 13.48 -8.79 14.66
CA PHE A 70 14.85 -9.11 15.01
C PHE A 70 15.36 -10.26 14.14
N ASP A 71 16.51 -10.05 13.49
CA ASP A 71 17.25 -11.10 12.78
C ASP A 71 18.35 -11.66 13.69
N ASN A 72 18.11 -12.87 14.21
CA ASN A 72 19.05 -13.61 15.05
C ASN A 72 20.40 -13.88 14.36
N THR A 73 20.41 -14.03 13.03
CA THR A 73 21.64 -14.38 12.29
C THR A 73 22.61 -13.21 12.26
N THR A 74 22.07 -12.00 12.07
CA THR A 74 22.88 -10.79 11.95
C THR A 74 22.92 -9.98 13.25
N HIS A 75 22.19 -10.40 14.29
CA HIS A 75 21.97 -9.65 15.53
C HIS A 75 21.53 -8.20 15.24
N THR A 76 20.61 -8.03 14.29
CA THR A 76 20.09 -6.71 13.95
C THR A 76 18.57 -6.62 14.05
N ILE A 77 18.07 -5.50 14.56
CA ILE A 77 16.67 -5.14 14.48
C ILE A 77 16.44 -4.36 13.18
N HIS A 78 15.35 -4.72 12.49
CA HIS A 78 14.91 -4.10 11.26
C HIS A 78 13.56 -3.44 11.48
N ILE A 79 13.45 -2.17 11.11
CA ILE A 79 12.19 -1.40 11.17
C ILE A 79 11.88 -0.92 9.76
N HIS A 80 10.71 -1.29 9.27
CA HIS A 80 10.21 -0.84 7.99
C HIS A 80 8.93 -0.01 8.19
N ALA A 81 8.94 1.22 7.71
CA ALA A 81 7.85 2.16 7.88
C ALA A 81 7.62 3.00 6.62
N LEU A 82 6.38 3.43 6.41
CA LEU A 82 6.07 4.49 5.46
C LEU A 82 6.11 5.82 6.18
N ILE A 83 6.86 6.79 5.69
CA ILE A 83 7.00 8.10 6.33
C ILE A 83 6.66 9.18 5.30
N PRO A 84 5.84 10.18 5.66
CA PRO A 84 5.55 11.30 4.79
C PRO A 84 6.84 12.06 4.42
N THR A 85 7.01 12.42 3.15
CA THR A 85 8.21 13.16 2.70
C THR A 85 8.26 14.59 3.25
N SER A 86 7.13 15.12 3.68
CA SER A 86 7.01 16.47 4.25
C SER A 86 5.96 16.44 5.36
N PRO A 87 6.35 16.12 6.60
CA PRO A 87 5.41 15.93 7.72
C PRO A 87 4.54 17.15 8.03
N ASP A 88 5.04 18.35 7.70
CA ASP A 88 4.31 19.61 7.90
C ASP A 88 3.21 19.84 6.85
N GLN A 89 3.19 19.04 5.78
CA GLN A 89 2.17 19.10 4.73
C GLN A 89 1.19 17.94 4.88
N ASP A 90 -0.08 18.30 5.01
CA ASP A 90 -1.17 17.32 5.01
C ASP A 90 -1.16 16.52 3.70
N GLN A 91 -1.43 15.21 3.81
CA GLN A 91 -1.42 14.24 2.70
C GLN A 91 -0.16 14.22 1.83
N SER A 92 1.01 14.59 2.37
CA SER A 92 2.26 14.51 1.61
C SER A 92 2.59 13.06 1.19
N PRO A 93 3.26 12.86 0.04
CA PRO A 93 3.57 11.53 -0.47
C PRO A 93 4.32 10.68 0.56
N LEU A 94 3.99 9.40 0.61
CA LEU A 94 4.67 8.47 1.50
C LEU A 94 5.92 7.92 0.84
N GLU A 95 6.94 7.62 1.65
CA GLU A 95 8.13 6.89 1.23
C GLU A 95 8.49 5.75 2.18
N LEU A 96 9.00 4.65 1.63
CA LEU A 96 9.43 3.50 2.41
C LEU A 96 10.82 3.75 2.98
N TYR A 97 10.90 3.73 4.31
CA TYR A 97 12.14 3.76 5.07
C TYR A 97 12.43 2.39 5.67
N GLN A 98 13.71 2.01 5.61
CA GLN A 98 14.24 0.77 6.19
C GLN A 98 15.37 1.13 7.14
N PHE A 99 15.10 1.04 8.44
CA PHE A 99 16.09 1.24 9.49
C PHE A 99 16.66 -0.10 9.93
N ARG A 100 17.94 -0.10 10.26
CA ARG A 100 18.67 -1.28 10.72
C ARG A 100 19.63 -0.89 11.83
N TYR A 101 19.52 -1.57 12.96
CA TYR A 101 20.37 -1.34 14.13
C TYR A 101 20.91 -2.65 14.68
N THR A 102 22.15 -2.63 15.16
CA THR A 102 22.81 -3.78 15.80
C THR A 102 22.40 -3.86 17.26
N VAL A 103 22.16 -5.09 17.73
CA VAL A 103 21.77 -5.40 19.10
C VAL A 103 22.96 -6.04 19.81
N ALA A 104 23.20 -5.66 21.06
CA ALA A 104 24.27 -6.25 21.86
C ALA A 104 23.98 -7.72 22.19
N ILE A 105 25.03 -8.54 22.26
CA ILE A 105 24.92 -9.95 22.65
C ILE A 105 24.32 -10.04 24.06
N GLY A 106 23.35 -10.93 24.25
CA GLY A 106 22.62 -11.11 25.51
C GLY A 106 21.33 -10.29 25.62
N GLN A 107 20.99 -9.48 24.61
CA GLN A 107 19.72 -8.73 24.54
C GLN A 107 18.73 -9.30 23.51
N GLU A 108 18.99 -10.50 22.98
CA GLU A 108 18.20 -11.11 21.90
C GLU A 108 16.74 -11.30 22.32
N GLN A 109 16.50 -11.83 23.52
CA GLN A 109 15.15 -12.05 24.03
C GLN A 109 14.39 -10.74 24.22
N ALA A 110 15.02 -9.75 24.87
CA ALA A 110 14.43 -8.44 25.08
C ALA A 110 14.10 -7.75 23.74
N CYS A 111 14.94 -7.93 22.71
CA CYS A 111 14.70 -7.43 21.37
C CYS A 111 13.52 -8.13 20.69
N GLY A 112 13.42 -9.46 20.82
CA GLY A 112 12.28 -10.23 20.32
C GLY A 112 10.96 -9.80 20.96
N ASP A 113 10.96 -9.60 22.28
CA ASP A 113 9.79 -9.14 23.04
C ASP A 113 9.41 -7.70 22.63
N PHE A 114 10.40 -6.81 22.47
CA PHE A 114 10.19 -5.45 21.96
C PHE A 114 9.57 -5.45 20.57
N CYS A 115 10.10 -6.22 19.62
CA CYS A 115 9.52 -6.32 18.27
C CYS A 115 8.08 -6.83 18.31
N THR A 116 7.80 -7.81 19.17
CA THR A 116 6.46 -8.39 19.33
C THR A 116 5.47 -7.37 19.86
N GLU A 117 5.85 -6.58 20.87
CA GLU A 117 5.01 -5.51 21.43
C GLU A 117 4.71 -4.43 20.37
N VAL A 118 5.75 -3.95 19.66
CA VAL A 118 5.60 -2.94 18.61
C VAL A 118 4.68 -3.46 17.50
N MET A 119 4.85 -4.71 17.06
CA MET A 119 4.01 -5.29 16.01
C MET A 119 2.57 -5.53 16.48
N GLY A 120 2.37 -5.90 17.75
CA GLY A 120 1.07 -6.06 18.37
C GLY A 120 0.27 -4.76 18.38
N GLY A 121 0.88 -3.64 18.79
CA GLY A 121 0.23 -2.34 18.76
C GLY A 121 0.09 -1.76 17.36
N ALA A 122 1.11 -1.92 16.49
CA ALA A 122 1.05 -1.46 15.11
C ALA A 122 -0.14 -2.08 14.35
N TYR A 123 -0.47 -3.35 14.59
CA TYR A 123 -1.58 -4.05 13.94
C TYR A 123 -2.80 -4.24 14.84
N GLN A 124 -2.97 -3.40 15.87
CA GLN A 124 -4.11 -3.52 16.77
C GLN A 124 -5.45 -3.40 16.01
N GLY A 125 -6.23 -4.47 16.03
CA GLY A 125 -7.53 -4.56 15.34
C GLY A 125 -7.43 -4.61 13.81
N THR A 126 -6.32 -5.09 13.25
CA THR A 126 -6.17 -5.41 11.83
C THR A 126 -5.31 -6.67 11.66
N ALA A 127 -5.54 -7.45 10.60
CA ALA A 127 -4.78 -8.67 10.37
C ALA A 127 -3.39 -8.37 9.80
N MET A 128 -2.36 -9.04 10.31
CA MET A 128 -1.03 -9.07 9.70
C MET A 128 -0.99 -10.07 8.54
N LYS A 129 -0.01 -9.90 7.63
CA LYS A 129 0.32 -10.88 6.58
C LYS A 129 -0.87 -11.28 5.69
N LYS A 130 -1.69 -10.31 5.30
CA LYS A 130 -2.88 -10.53 4.47
C LYS A 130 -2.53 -11.25 3.17
N ARG A 131 -3.44 -12.13 2.71
CA ARG A 131 -3.40 -12.84 1.44
C ARG A 131 -4.12 -12.00 0.38
N LEU A 132 -3.40 -11.58 -0.64
CA LEU A 132 -3.86 -10.60 -1.62
C LEU A 132 -3.90 -11.22 -3.02
N LYS A 133 -5.08 -11.22 -3.65
CA LYS A 133 -5.20 -11.44 -5.09
C LYS A 133 -5.06 -10.10 -5.80
N VAL A 134 -3.99 -9.87 -6.55
CA VAL A 134 -3.72 -8.60 -7.23
C VAL A 134 -4.02 -8.71 -8.72
N LEU A 135 -4.98 -7.94 -9.21
CA LEU A 135 -5.29 -7.80 -10.62
C LEU A 135 -4.65 -6.52 -11.17
N VAL A 136 -3.71 -6.67 -12.10
CA VAL A 136 -3.01 -5.53 -12.72
C VAL A 136 -3.46 -5.39 -14.16
N ASN A 137 -3.97 -4.21 -14.54
CA ASN A 137 -4.19 -3.91 -15.94
C ASN A 137 -2.94 -3.25 -16.54
N PRO A 138 -2.12 -3.96 -17.33
CA PRO A 138 -0.86 -3.42 -17.84
C PRO A 138 -1.06 -2.21 -18.77
N CYS A 139 -2.24 -2.08 -19.39
CA CYS A 139 -2.59 -0.94 -20.25
C CYS A 139 -3.09 0.28 -19.44
N GLY A 140 -3.32 0.12 -18.12
CA GLY A 140 -3.81 1.20 -17.26
C GLY A 140 -2.84 2.38 -17.17
N GLY A 141 -3.40 3.60 -17.20
CA GLY A 141 -2.68 4.84 -16.89
C GLY A 141 -1.49 5.08 -17.82
N GLN A 142 -1.73 5.16 -19.13
CA GLN A 142 -0.69 5.27 -20.17
C GLN A 142 0.33 4.12 -20.13
N GLY A 143 -0.11 2.92 -19.75
CA GLY A 143 0.75 1.73 -19.64
C GLY A 143 1.65 1.69 -18.40
N LYS A 144 1.42 2.55 -17.39
CA LYS A 144 2.27 2.66 -16.20
C LYS A 144 1.83 1.79 -15.04
N ALA A 145 0.61 1.24 -15.05
CA ALA A 145 0.07 0.46 -13.94
C ALA A 145 0.98 -0.69 -13.49
N LYS A 146 1.55 -1.45 -14.43
CA LYS A 146 2.51 -2.52 -14.13
C LYS A 146 3.75 -1.98 -13.40
N GLN A 147 4.35 -0.91 -13.93
CA GLN A 147 5.52 -0.29 -13.30
C GLN A 147 5.19 0.27 -11.92
N ILE A 148 4.01 0.89 -11.75
CA ILE A 148 3.54 1.40 -10.47
C ILE A 148 3.46 0.25 -9.45
N PHE A 149 2.85 -0.87 -9.84
CA PHE A 149 2.76 -2.04 -8.99
C PHE A 149 4.15 -2.55 -8.59
N GLU A 150 4.99 -2.90 -9.56
CA GLU A 150 6.31 -3.54 -9.33
C GLU A 150 7.26 -2.63 -8.54
N THR A 151 7.22 -1.31 -8.76
CA THR A 151 8.22 -0.38 -8.18
C THR A 151 7.77 0.30 -6.90
N LYS A 152 6.47 0.43 -6.65
CA LYS A 152 5.94 1.17 -5.49
C LYS A 152 5.09 0.31 -4.56
N VAL A 153 4.28 -0.60 -5.08
CA VAL A 153 3.26 -1.32 -4.29
C VAL A 153 3.75 -2.68 -3.83
N GLN A 154 4.26 -3.50 -4.76
CA GLN A 154 4.77 -4.84 -4.47
C GLN A 154 5.82 -4.85 -3.34
N PRO A 155 6.82 -3.92 -3.30
CA PRO A 155 7.78 -3.88 -2.21
C PRO A 155 7.14 -3.65 -0.83
N LEU A 156 6.01 -2.93 -0.76
CA LEU A 156 5.30 -2.68 0.49
C LEU A 156 4.58 -3.92 0.99
N PHE A 157 3.91 -4.65 0.08
CA PHE A 157 3.27 -5.93 0.41
C PHE A 157 4.30 -6.96 0.86
N GLU A 158 5.46 -7.04 0.20
CA GLU A 158 6.56 -7.92 0.59
C GLU A 158 7.14 -7.57 1.97
N VAL A 159 7.34 -6.28 2.24
CA VAL A 159 7.81 -5.78 3.54
C VAL A 159 6.81 -6.10 4.65
N ALA A 160 5.52 -5.89 4.41
CA ALA A 160 4.43 -6.21 5.32
C ALA A 160 4.16 -7.72 5.44
N LYS A 161 4.92 -8.56 4.71
CA LYS A 161 4.80 -10.03 4.68
C LYS A 161 3.43 -10.51 4.22
N CYS A 162 2.77 -9.76 3.35
CA CYS A 162 1.57 -10.22 2.65
C CYS A 162 1.93 -11.34 1.68
N THR A 163 1.02 -12.31 1.52
CA THR A 163 1.08 -13.29 0.44
C THR A 163 0.42 -12.69 -0.79
N VAL A 164 1.14 -12.59 -1.90
CA VAL A 164 0.67 -11.86 -3.09
C VAL A 164 0.58 -12.82 -4.28
N ASP A 165 -0.63 -13.00 -4.80
CA ASP A 165 -0.90 -13.68 -6.08
C ASP A 165 -1.24 -12.63 -7.13
N VAL A 166 -0.36 -12.44 -8.13
CA VAL A 166 -0.52 -11.41 -9.16
C VAL A 166 -1.04 -12.03 -10.45
N GLN A 167 -2.10 -11.45 -11.00
CA GLN A 167 -2.64 -11.80 -12.31
C GLN A 167 -2.80 -10.54 -13.16
N TYR A 168 -2.27 -10.59 -14.39
CA TYR A 168 -2.42 -9.49 -15.34
C TYR A 168 -3.68 -9.68 -16.17
N THR A 169 -4.49 -8.63 -16.30
CA THR A 169 -5.65 -8.66 -17.20
C THR A 169 -5.19 -8.49 -18.64
N GLU A 170 -5.84 -9.19 -19.57
CA GLU A 170 -5.38 -9.28 -20.97
C GLU A 170 -6.35 -8.59 -21.94
N TYR A 171 -7.63 -8.52 -21.59
CA TYR A 171 -8.68 -7.94 -22.42
C TYR A 171 -9.82 -7.41 -21.56
N GLN A 172 -10.71 -6.60 -22.14
CA GLN A 172 -11.89 -6.05 -21.47
C GLN A 172 -12.82 -7.17 -20.97
N GLY A 173 -13.23 -7.10 -19.71
CA GLY A 173 -14.05 -8.14 -19.07
C GLY A 173 -13.27 -9.33 -18.52
N HIS A 174 -11.94 -9.40 -18.70
CA HIS A 174 -11.15 -10.48 -18.10
C HIS A 174 -11.21 -10.42 -16.56
N ALA A 175 -11.28 -9.24 -15.93
CA ALA A 175 -11.37 -9.17 -14.48
C ALA A 175 -12.72 -9.67 -13.93
N ILE A 176 -13.79 -9.62 -14.73
CA ILE A 176 -15.09 -10.23 -14.40
C ILE A 176 -14.90 -11.75 -14.23
N GLN A 177 -14.31 -12.41 -15.23
CA GLN A 177 -14.09 -13.86 -15.22
C GLN A 177 -13.21 -14.27 -14.04
N ILE A 178 -12.10 -13.56 -13.81
CA ILE A 178 -11.19 -13.84 -12.70
C ILE A 178 -11.94 -13.75 -11.36
N ALA A 179 -12.75 -12.70 -11.16
CA ALA A 179 -13.52 -12.53 -9.93
C ALA A 179 -14.65 -13.56 -9.77
N GLN A 180 -15.27 -14.00 -10.88
CA GLN A 180 -16.29 -15.05 -10.88
C GLN A 180 -15.75 -16.42 -10.48
N ASP A 181 -14.52 -16.74 -10.89
CA ASP A 181 -13.90 -18.06 -10.65
C ASP A 181 -12.99 -18.08 -9.40
N LEU A 182 -12.78 -16.93 -8.75
CA LEU A 182 -11.88 -16.81 -7.61
C LEU A 182 -12.31 -17.70 -6.43
N ASP A 183 -11.37 -18.38 -5.78
CA ASP A 183 -11.63 -18.96 -4.47
C ASP A 183 -11.59 -17.86 -3.41
N LEU A 184 -12.76 -17.44 -2.91
CA LEU A 184 -12.86 -16.33 -1.95
C LEU A 184 -12.22 -16.67 -0.60
N GLU A 185 -12.12 -17.95 -0.21
CA GLU A 185 -11.55 -18.36 1.07
C GLU A 185 -10.02 -18.33 1.05
N ALA A 186 -9.41 -18.39 -0.14
CA ALA A 186 -7.96 -18.35 -0.34
C ALA A 186 -7.36 -16.94 -0.12
N TYR A 187 -8.19 -15.89 -0.11
CA TYR A 187 -7.73 -14.50 -0.05
C TYR A 187 -8.45 -13.70 1.04
N ASP A 188 -7.79 -12.64 1.51
CA ASP A 188 -8.38 -11.68 2.45
C ASP A 188 -8.82 -10.41 1.72
N THR A 189 -8.24 -10.11 0.55
CA THR A 189 -8.56 -8.93 -0.27
C THR A 189 -8.24 -9.20 -1.75
N ILE A 190 -9.11 -8.74 -2.64
CA ILE A 190 -8.80 -8.59 -4.07
C ILE A 190 -8.35 -7.15 -4.32
N VAL A 191 -7.17 -6.95 -4.88
CA VAL A 191 -6.55 -5.65 -5.11
C VAL A 191 -6.53 -5.36 -6.59
N THR A 192 -7.01 -4.20 -7.01
CA THR A 192 -6.93 -3.75 -8.41
C THR A 192 -5.84 -2.70 -8.56
N VAL A 193 -4.93 -2.88 -9.53
CA VAL A 193 -3.99 -1.84 -9.97
C VAL A 193 -4.36 -1.39 -11.38
N SER A 194 -5.20 -0.36 -11.42
CA SER A 194 -5.93 0.03 -12.63
C SER A 194 -6.66 1.36 -12.41
N GLY A 195 -7.53 1.75 -13.35
CA GLY A 195 -8.57 2.74 -13.11
C GLY A 195 -9.90 2.12 -12.70
N ASP A 196 -10.94 2.95 -12.63
CA ASP A 196 -12.29 2.58 -12.16
C ASP A 196 -12.96 1.43 -12.96
N GLY A 197 -12.62 1.25 -14.23
CA GLY A 197 -13.21 0.20 -15.08
C GLY A 197 -12.94 -1.22 -14.62
N VAL A 198 -11.72 -1.54 -14.17
CA VAL A 198 -11.40 -2.90 -13.66
C VAL A 198 -12.03 -3.12 -12.29
N ILE A 199 -12.18 -2.08 -11.47
CA ILE A 199 -12.92 -2.14 -10.21
C ILE A 199 -14.38 -2.52 -10.50
N HIS A 200 -14.98 -1.88 -11.51
CA HIS A 200 -16.33 -2.18 -11.97
C HIS A 200 -16.47 -3.63 -12.44
N GLU A 201 -15.50 -4.13 -13.21
CA GLU A 201 -15.45 -5.53 -13.63
C GLU A 201 -15.37 -6.49 -12.44
N VAL A 202 -14.49 -6.24 -11.46
CA VAL A 202 -14.35 -7.08 -10.27
C VAL A 202 -15.65 -7.12 -9.46
N ILE A 203 -16.30 -5.97 -9.22
CA ILE A 203 -17.57 -5.90 -8.48
C ILE A 203 -18.64 -6.74 -9.18
N ASN A 204 -18.80 -6.57 -10.49
CA ASN A 204 -19.79 -7.32 -11.25
C ASN A 204 -19.45 -8.81 -11.32
N GLY A 205 -18.18 -9.18 -11.41
CA GLY A 205 -17.74 -10.56 -11.36
C GLY A 205 -18.07 -11.23 -10.01
N LEU A 206 -17.76 -10.58 -8.90
CA LEU A 206 -18.08 -11.07 -7.56
C LEU A 206 -19.60 -11.24 -7.35
N LEU A 207 -20.40 -10.28 -7.82
CA LEU A 207 -21.87 -10.32 -7.65
C LEU A 207 -22.61 -11.27 -8.59
N GLN A 208 -21.94 -11.78 -9.63
CA GLN A 208 -22.48 -12.80 -10.54
C GLN A 208 -22.21 -14.24 -10.05
N ARG A 209 -21.48 -14.40 -8.95
CA ARG A 209 -21.16 -15.73 -8.39
C ARG A 209 -22.39 -16.41 -7.82
N SER A 210 -22.59 -17.67 -8.18
CA SER A 210 -23.67 -18.52 -7.64
C SER A 210 -23.48 -18.87 -6.17
N SER A 211 -22.23 -18.97 -5.70
CA SER A 211 -21.90 -19.31 -4.30
C SER A 211 -22.24 -18.19 -3.30
N GLY A 212 -22.51 -16.97 -3.79
CA GLY A 212 -22.51 -15.77 -2.95
C GLY A 212 -21.13 -15.47 -2.36
N GLY A 213 -21.09 -14.45 -1.50
CA GLY A 213 -19.87 -13.99 -0.81
C GLY A 213 -19.28 -12.70 -1.40
N LEU A 214 -18.69 -11.89 -0.53
CA LEU A 214 -17.99 -10.66 -0.90
C LEU A 214 -16.58 -10.71 -0.32
N LEU A 215 -15.61 -10.30 -1.11
CA LEU A 215 -14.23 -10.11 -0.70
C LEU A 215 -13.94 -8.60 -0.69
N PRO A 216 -13.30 -8.04 0.36
CA PRO A 216 -12.88 -6.65 0.34
C PRO A 216 -12.07 -6.32 -0.91
N ILE A 217 -12.34 -5.16 -1.50
CA ILE A 217 -11.64 -4.67 -2.70
C ILE A 217 -10.65 -3.59 -2.28
N GLY A 218 -9.37 -3.83 -2.55
CA GLY A 218 -8.29 -2.85 -2.42
C GLY A 218 -8.08 -2.10 -3.73
N VAL A 219 -8.01 -0.78 -3.69
CA VAL A 219 -7.87 0.05 -4.90
C VAL A 219 -6.50 0.69 -4.90
N ILE A 220 -5.66 0.36 -5.88
CA ILE A 220 -4.42 1.06 -6.17
C ILE A 220 -4.63 1.92 -7.42
N PRO A 221 -4.41 3.25 -7.35
CA PRO A 221 -4.52 4.11 -8.51
C PRO A 221 -3.44 3.77 -9.55
N GLY A 222 -3.86 3.19 -10.67
CA GLY A 222 -3.00 2.84 -11.80
C GLY A 222 -3.61 3.21 -13.15
N GLY A 223 -4.79 3.83 -13.16
CA GLY A 223 -5.50 4.25 -14.36
C GLY A 223 -5.41 5.75 -14.62
N THR A 224 -6.06 6.19 -15.69
CA THR A 224 -6.26 7.61 -15.99
C THR A 224 -7.40 8.19 -15.13
N GLY A 225 -8.48 7.42 -14.94
CA GLY A 225 -9.54 7.71 -13.96
C GLY A 225 -9.33 6.88 -12.70
N ASN A 226 -9.20 7.55 -11.55
CA ASN A 226 -8.98 6.93 -10.23
C ASN A 226 -9.99 7.49 -9.21
N ALA A 227 -11.23 7.72 -9.64
CA ALA A 227 -12.21 8.45 -8.86
C ALA A 227 -12.54 7.76 -7.53
N LEU A 228 -12.65 6.42 -7.50
CA LEU A 228 -12.87 5.72 -6.22
C LEU A 228 -11.70 5.90 -5.24
N SER A 229 -10.47 5.84 -5.74
CA SER A 229 -9.27 6.05 -4.92
C SER A 229 -9.27 7.45 -4.29
N ILE A 230 -9.64 8.47 -5.08
CA ILE A 230 -9.78 9.87 -4.63
C ILE A 230 -10.91 10.02 -3.62
N CYS A 231 -12.07 9.39 -3.83
CA CYS A 231 -13.17 9.42 -2.87
C CYS A 231 -12.79 8.79 -1.53
N LEU A 232 -11.97 7.73 -1.54
CA LEU A 232 -11.57 7.01 -0.32
C LEU A 232 -10.43 7.69 0.43
N LEU A 233 -9.47 8.31 -0.27
CA LEU A 233 -8.22 8.80 0.34
C LEU A 233 -8.07 10.33 0.29
N GLY A 234 -8.91 11.03 -0.46
CA GLY A 234 -8.81 12.47 -0.72
C GLY A 234 -8.05 12.81 -2.00
N GLU A 235 -8.07 14.08 -2.39
CA GLU A 235 -7.53 14.57 -3.67
C GLU A 235 -6.03 14.31 -3.82
N GLN A 236 -5.24 14.42 -2.76
CA GLN A 236 -3.79 14.26 -2.85
C GLN A 236 -3.38 12.80 -2.69
N ALA A 237 -3.80 12.17 -1.58
CA ALA A 237 -3.44 10.77 -1.30
C ALA A 237 -4.12 9.77 -2.26
N GLY A 238 -5.24 10.13 -2.89
CA GLY A 238 -5.95 9.31 -3.87
C GLY A 238 -5.16 8.98 -5.13
N PHE A 239 -4.11 9.75 -5.44
CA PHE A 239 -3.16 9.45 -6.52
C PHE A 239 -1.85 8.81 -6.05
N ASP A 240 -1.64 8.67 -4.73
CA ASP A 240 -0.46 8.02 -4.19
C ASP A 240 -0.68 6.50 -4.05
N PRO A 241 -0.08 5.67 -4.92
CA PRO A 241 -0.21 4.22 -4.82
C PRO A 241 0.36 3.65 -3.52
N MET A 242 1.27 4.36 -2.85
CA MET A 242 1.82 3.92 -1.57
C MET A 242 0.86 4.18 -0.40
N ALA A 243 0.14 5.30 -0.41
CA ALA A 243 -0.94 5.56 0.53
C ALA A 243 -2.08 4.54 0.37
N ALA A 244 -2.45 4.24 -0.87
CA ALA A 244 -3.42 3.20 -1.18
C ALA A 244 -2.96 1.80 -0.69
N ALA A 245 -1.70 1.44 -0.92
CA ALA A 245 -1.14 0.19 -0.43
C ALA A 245 -1.12 0.12 1.11
N LEU A 246 -0.81 1.23 1.79
CA LEU A 246 -0.87 1.33 3.24
C LEU A 246 -2.29 1.05 3.75
N GLN A 247 -3.31 1.62 3.11
CA GLN A 247 -4.70 1.39 3.47
C GLN A 247 -5.11 -0.07 3.26
N ILE A 248 -4.60 -0.76 2.24
CA ILE A 248 -4.86 -2.19 2.03
C ILE A 248 -4.21 -3.02 3.14
N ILE A 249 -2.96 -2.72 3.50
CA ILE A 249 -2.23 -3.44 4.54
C ILE A 249 -2.88 -3.22 5.92
N LYS A 250 -3.10 -1.96 6.29
CA LYS A 250 -3.44 -1.56 7.67
C LYS A 250 -4.93 -1.31 7.88
N GLY A 251 -5.63 -0.90 6.84
CA GLY A 251 -7.03 -0.53 6.90
C GLY A 251 -7.97 -1.70 7.17
N ARG A 252 -9.22 -1.31 7.45
CA ARG A 252 -10.36 -2.20 7.65
C ARG A 252 -11.33 -2.06 6.47
N PRO A 253 -12.10 -3.11 6.15
CA PRO A 253 -13.14 -3.01 5.13
C PRO A 253 -14.16 -1.92 5.47
N LEU A 254 -14.51 -1.12 4.48
CA LEU A 254 -15.59 -0.14 4.54
C LEU A 254 -16.73 -0.62 3.64
N ALA A 255 -17.96 -0.58 4.13
CA ALA A 255 -19.13 -0.87 3.31
C ALA A 255 -19.32 0.24 2.27
N LEU A 256 -19.55 -0.14 1.01
CA LEU A 256 -19.81 0.77 -0.10
C LEU A 256 -21.19 0.44 -0.68
N ASP A 257 -22.00 1.46 -0.88
CA ASP A 257 -23.30 1.31 -1.53
C ASP A 257 -23.13 1.04 -3.02
N LEU A 258 -23.98 0.17 -3.56
CA LEU A 258 -24.02 -0.17 -4.98
C LEU A 258 -25.39 0.15 -5.57
N CYS A 259 -25.38 0.77 -6.74
CA CYS A 259 -26.56 1.00 -7.56
C CYS A 259 -26.77 -0.19 -8.51
N SER A 260 -27.87 -0.91 -8.34
CA SER A 260 -28.30 -1.96 -9.27
C SER A 260 -29.01 -1.33 -10.47
N VAL A 261 -28.42 -1.44 -11.65
CA VAL A 261 -28.99 -0.93 -12.90
C VAL A 261 -29.52 -2.09 -13.71
N THR A 262 -30.75 -1.95 -14.21
CA THR A 262 -31.39 -2.94 -15.08
C THR A 262 -31.78 -2.26 -16.39
N PHE A 263 -31.38 -2.87 -17.50
CA PHE A 263 -31.72 -2.43 -18.85
C PHE A 263 -32.07 -3.67 -19.67
N ASP A 264 -33.29 -3.71 -20.20
CA ASP A 264 -33.89 -4.91 -20.78
C ASP A 264 -33.72 -6.12 -19.84
N ASP A 265 -33.15 -7.23 -20.34
CA ASP A 265 -32.89 -8.45 -19.58
C ASP A 265 -31.50 -8.46 -18.91
N HIS A 266 -30.78 -7.33 -18.94
CA HIS A 266 -29.43 -7.21 -18.37
C HIS A 266 -29.44 -6.44 -17.04
N ARG A 267 -28.78 -7.00 -16.03
CA ARG A 267 -28.55 -6.35 -14.73
C ARG A 267 -27.06 -6.25 -14.45
N TYR A 268 -26.62 -5.06 -14.04
CA TYR A 268 -25.26 -4.82 -13.58
C TYR A 268 -25.26 -3.86 -12.37
N PHE A 269 -24.12 -3.76 -11.70
CA PHE A 269 -23.93 -2.93 -10.52
C PHE A 269 -22.94 -1.81 -10.80
N SER A 270 -23.26 -0.61 -10.32
CA SER A 270 -22.42 0.57 -10.39
C SER A 270 -22.11 1.09 -8.99
N PHE A 271 -20.90 1.61 -8.78
CA PHE A 271 -20.42 2.06 -7.46
C PHE A 271 -20.14 3.56 -7.39
N LEU A 272 -20.12 4.29 -8.51
CA LEU A 272 -19.69 5.68 -8.56
C LEU A 272 -20.72 6.59 -9.23
N SER A 273 -20.95 6.40 -10.53
CA SER A 273 -21.84 7.25 -11.30
C SER A 273 -22.50 6.49 -12.44
N GLN A 274 -23.68 6.95 -12.84
CA GLN A 274 -24.35 6.58 -14.07
C GLN A 274 -24.66 7.88 -14.82
N ASN A 275 -24.02 8.08 -15.96
CA ASN A 275 -24.04 9.34 -16.70
C ASN A 275 -24.94 9.21 -17.93
N TYR A 276 -25.72 10.26 -18.23
CA TYR A 276 -26.48 10.40 -19.47
C TYR A 276 -26.41 11.85 -19.98
N GLY A 277 -26.52 12.04 -21.29
CA GLY A 277 -26.47 13.35 -21.93
C GLY A 277 -25.05 13.89 -22.06
N ILE A 278 -24.84 15.16 -21.70
CA ILE A 278 -23.60 15.88 -21.99
C ILE A 278 -22.36 15.25 -21.33
N THR A 279 -22.49 14.71 -20.12
CA THR A 279 -21.38 14.07 -19.40
C THR A 279 -20.95 12.78 -20.09
N SER A 280 -21.90 11.91 -20.46
CA SER A 280 -21.59 10.70 -21.23
C SER A 280 -20.99 11.01 -22.61
N TYR A 281 -21.43 12.09 -23.26
CA TYR A 281 -20.87 12.52 -24.54
C TYR A 281 -19.42 13.01 -24.38
N ALA A 282 -19.13 13.73 -23.29
CA ALA A 282 -17.77 14.16 -22.95
C ALA A 282 -16.86 12.96 -22.61
N ASP A 283 -17.35 12.00 -21.82
CA ASP A 283 -16.60 10.78 -21.49
C ASP A 283 -16.18 10.05 -22.79
N LEU A 284 -17.13 9.80 -23.70
CA LEU A 284 -16.84 9.17 -25.01
C LEU A 284 -15.93 10.02 -25.89
N GLY A 285 -16.17 11.34 -25.95
CA GLY A 285 -15.40 12.26 -26.78
C GLY A 285 -13.98 12.52 -26.29
N THR A 286 -13.63 12.10 -25.08
CA THR A 286 -12.30 12.30 -24.47
C THR A 286 -11.46 11.02 -24.43
N GLU A 287 -11.99 9.86 -24.83
CA GLU A 287 -11.27 8.57 -24.84
C GLU A 287 -9.98 8.61 -25.67
N ASN A 288 -9.99 9.30 -26.81
CA ASN A 288 -8.83 9.46 -27.68
C ASN A 288 -7.75 10.40 -27.13
N MET A 289 -7.99 11.07 -26.00
CA MET A 289 -7.05 11.98 -25.33
C MET A 289 -6.31 11.33 -24.15
N ARG A 290 -6.49 10.02 -23.93
CA ARG A 290 -5.87 9.27 -22.82
C ARG A 290 -4.39 8.97 -23.02
#